data_AF-A0A7S0AR50-F1
#
_entry.id   AF-A0A7S0AR50-F1
#
_cell.length_a   1.000
_cell.length_b   1.000
_cell.length_c   1.000
_cell.angle_alpha   90.00
_cell.angle_beta   90.00
_cell.angle_gamma   90.00
#
_symmetry.space_group_name_H-M   'P 1'
#
loop_
_entity.id
_entity.type
_entity.pdbx_description
1 polymer ?
#
loop_
_entity_poly.entity_id
_entity_poly.type
_entity_poly.pdbx_seq_one_letter_code
_entity_poly.pdbx_strand_id
1 'polypeptide(L)'
;LGLDVLNQKISEVYQTNEVNPLAGCIPSIVQIPVFIGLYRAILNLAKEDKLEEPFLWLPNLEGPTYGADPAHGSDWILKNWVDGVPTLGWEDTAAYLTIPVILVISQFVSMQLM
;
A
#
# COMPACT_ATOMS: atom_id res chain seq x y z
N LEU A 1 -25.20 -1.13 29.33
CA LEU A 1 -25.56 -0.01 30.23
C LEU A 1 -24.64 1.20 30.08
N GLY A 2 -23.30 1.08 30.15
CA GLY A 2 -22.39 2.22 29.89
C GLY A 2 -22.16 2.54 28.40
N LEU A 3 -21.99 1.52 27.55
CA LEU A 3 -21.70 1.67 26.12
C LEU A 3 -22.87 2.28 25.34
N ASP A 4 -24.10 1.90 25.68
CA ASP A 4 -25.32 2.38 25.01
C ASP A 4 -25.50 3.89 25.19
N VAL A 5 -25.18 4.41 26.38
CA VAL A 5 -25.24 5.83 26.72
C VAL A 5 -24.13 6.62 25.99
N LEU A 6 -22.94 6.04 25.85
CA LEU A 6 -21.85 6.66 25.08
C LEU A 6 -22.21 6.80 23.60
N ASN A 7 -22.74 5.73 22.99
CA ASN A 7 -23.17 5.77 21.59
C ASN A 7 -24.29 6.79 21.35
N GLN A 8 -25.24 6.91 22.30
CA GLN A 8 -26.32 7.90 22.22
C GLN A 8 -25.80 9.34 22.29
N LYS A 9 -24.91 9.65 23.25
CA LYS A 9 -24.33 10.99 23.37
C LYS A 9 -23.48 11.37 22.16
N ILE A 10 -22.72 10.42 21.60
CA ILE A 10 -21.95 10.62 20.38
C ILE A 10 -22.90 10.95 19.20
N SER A 11 -24.01 10.23 19.07
CA SER A 11 -25.02 10.50 18.04
C SER A 11 -25.67 11.88 18.19
N GLU A 12 -25.98 12.28 19.43
CA GLU A 12 -26.56 13.60 19.74
C GLU A 12 -25.60 14.75 19.40
N VAL A 13 -24.31 14.58 19.67
CA VAL A 13 -23.25 15.53 19.27
C VAL A 13 -23.16 15.65 17.75
N TYR A 14 -23.19 14.54 17.00
CA TYR A 14 -23.17 14.60 15.53
C TYR A 14 -24.40 15.32 14.94
N GLN A 15 -25.58 15.10 15.52
CA GLN A 15 -26.82 15.75 15.10
C GLN A 15 -26.82 17.25 15.40
N THR A 16 -26.34 17.65 16.58
CA THR A 16 -26.30 19.06 16.99
C THR A 16 -25.30 19.87 16.15
N ASN A 17 -24.23 19.24 15.65
CA ASN A 17 -23.24 19.88 14.80
C ASN A 17 -23.52 19.70 13.29
N GLU A 18 -24.67 19.11 12.90
CA GLU A 18 -25.04 18.84 11.50
C GLU A 18 -23.98 18.05 10.70
N VAL A 19 -23.15 17.25 11.37
CA VAL A 19 -22.07 16.48 10.74
C VAL A 19 -22.59 15.08 10.39
N ASN A 20 -22.52 14.71 9.11
CA ASN A 20 -22.87 13.36 8.67
C ASN A 20 -21.72 12.37 8.94
N PRO A 21 -21.90 11.37 9.82
CA PRO A 21 -20.85 10.38 10.14
C PRO A 21 -20.43 9.52 8.93
N LEU A 22 -21.25 9.46 7.87
CA LEU A 22 -20.95 8.76 6.62
C LEU A 22 -20.23 9.66 5.59
N ALA A 23 -20.09 10.96 5.83
CA ALA A 23 -19.38 11.83 4.89
C ALA A 23 -17.92 11.40 4.70
N GLY A 24 -17.30 10.77 5.71
CA GLY A 24 -15.94 10.24 5.60
C GLY A 24 -15.80 9.03 4.65
N CYS A 25 -16.86 8.27 4.37
CA CYS A 25 -16.77 7.09 3.49
C CYS A 25 -17.09 7.41 2.02
N ILE A 26 -17.76 8.53 1.73
CA ILE A 26 -18.09 8.94 0.36
C ILE A 26 -16.82 9.14 -0.50
N PRO A 27 -15.78 9.86 -0.04
CA PRO A 27 -14.53 9.99 -0.78
C PRO A 27 -13.88 8.64 -1.06
N SER A 28 -13.86 7.74 -0.05
CA SER A 28 -13.29 6.41 -0.18
C SER A 28 -14.01 5.57 -1.25
N ILE A 29 -15.34 5.64 -1.28
CA ILE A 29 -16.15 4.91 -2.28
C ILE A 29 -15.90 5.43 -3.69
N VAL A 30 -15.87 6.75 -3.87
CA VAL A 30 -15.61 7.38 -5.18
C VAL A 30 -14.18 7.12 -5.66
N GLN A 31 -13.23 6.99 -4.73
CA GLN A 31 -11.82 6.76 -5.03
C GLN A 31 -11.52 5.31 -5.45
N ILE A 32 -12.29 4.31 -4.97
CA ILE A 32 -12.07 2.90 -5.32
C ILE A 32 -12.07 2.66 -6.85
N PRO A 33 -13.07 3.11 -7.63
CA PRO A 33 -13.06 2.97 -9.09
C PRO A 33 -11.84 3.57 -9.79
N VAL A 34 -11.39 4.75 -9.34
CA VAL A 34 -10.22 5.44 -9.90
C VAL A 34 -8.96 4.61 -9.68
N PHE A 35 -8.76 4.10 -8.47
CA PHE A 35 -7.63 3.22 -8.17
C PHE A 35 -7.68 1.91 -8.98
N ILE A 36 -8.85 1.29 -9.12
CA ILE A 36 -8.97 0.05 -9.91
C ILE A 36 -8.61 0.30 -11.39
N GLY A 37 -9.07 1.42 -11.96
CA GLY A 37 -8.74 1.79 -13.33
C GLY A 37 -7.24 2.00 -13.53
N LEU A 38 -6.62 2.79 -12.65
CA LEU A 38 -5.18 3.05 -12.68
C LEU A 38 -4.36 1.78 -12.49
N TYR A 39 -4.69 0.96 -11.50
CA TYR A 39 -3.98 -0.28 -11.20
C TYR A 39 -4.00 -1.24 -12.39
N ARG A 40 -5.17 -1.42 -13.04
CA ARG A 40 -5.28 -2.26 -14.23
C ARG A 40 -4.50 -1.71 -15.42
N ALA A 41 -4.49 -0.39 -15.62
CA ALA A 41 -3.72 0.24 -16.69
C ALA A 41 -2.22 0.00 -16.51
N ILE A 42 -1.68 0.25 -15.31
CA ILE A 42 -0.26 0.02 -14.99
C ILE A 42 0.09 -1.46 -15.12
N LEU A 43 -0.75 -2.38 -14.61
CA LEU A 43 -0.51 -3.82 -14.74
C LEU A 43 -0.43 -4.28 -16.19
N ASN A 44 -1.25 -3.71 -17.08
CA ASN A 44 -1.19 -4.05 -18.50
C ASN A 44 0.10 -3.54 -19.16
N LEU A 45 0.56 -2.33 -18.81
CA LEU A 45 1.85 -1.82 -19.30
C LEU A 45 3.02 -2.68 -18.83
N ALA A 46 2.99 -3.08 -17.57
CA ALA A 46 3.95 -3.98 -17.00
C ALA A 46 3.93 -5.37 -17.68
N LYS A 47 2.79 -5.84 -18.22
CA LYS A 47 2.68 -7.13 -18.95
C LYS A 47 3.41 -7.10 -20.28
N GLU A 48 3.54 -5.91 -20.82
CA GLU A 48 4.15 -5.66 -22.10
C GLU A 48 5.63 -5.28 -21.96
N ASP A 49 6.21 -5.39 -20.75
CA ASP A 49 7.62 -5.11 -20.45
C ASP A 49 7.98 -3.65 -20.79
N LYS A 50 7.05 -2.74 -20.49
CA LYS A 50 7.13 -1.31 -20.88
C LYS A 50 7.55 -0.40 -19.74
N LEU A 51 7.81 -0.93 -18.55
CA LEU A 51 8.14 -0.16 -17.35
C LEU A 51 9.53 -0.50 -16.79
N GLU A 52 10.46 -0.92 -17.66
CA GLU A 52 11.87 -1.19 -17.32
C GLU A 52 12.67 0.08 -16.94
N GLU A 53 12.11 1.28 -17.15
CA GLU A 53 12.79 2.53 -16.87
C GLU A 53 12.96 2.77 -15.35
N PRO A 54 14.17 3.16 -14.89
CA PRO A 54 14.40 3.50 -13.48
C PRO A 54 13.54 4.69 -13.02
N PHE A 55 13.02 4.59 -11.79
CA PHE A 55 12.24 5.66 -11.18
C PHE A 55 12.76 5.99 -9.78
N LEU A 56 13.24 7.22 -9.60
CA LEU A 56 13.92 7.68 -8.37
C LEU A 56 15.12 6.78 -8.02
N TRP A 57 15.01 5.97 -6.98
CA TRP A 57 16.02 5.00 -6.54
C TRP A 57 15.61 3.54 -6.82
N LEU A 58 14.48 3.32 -7.49
CA LEU A 58 14.02 2.00 -7.90
C LEU A 58 14.56 1.67 -9.29
N PRO A 59 15.01 0.42 -9.51
CA PRO A 59 15.57 0.01 -10.80
C PRO A 59 14.51 -0.02 -11.91
N ASN A 60 13.24 -0.30 -11.58
CA ASN A 60 12.10 -0.22 -12.50
C ASN A 60 10.77 -0.09 -11.73
N LEU A 61 9.65 0.11 -12.45
CA LEU A 61 8.31 0.23 -11.86
C LEU A 61 7.45 -1.04 -11.98
N GLU A 62 7.94 -2.09 -12.63
CA GLU A 62 7.27 -3.40 -12.72
C GLU A 62 7.31 -4.18 -11.41
N GLY A 63 8.37 -3.97 -10.62
CA GLY A 63 8.52 -4.51 -9.28
C GLY A 63 8.88 -6.00 -9.25
N PRO A 64 9.50 -6.48 -8.16
CA PRO A 64 10.19 -7.77 -8.12
C PRO A 64 9.25 -8.98 -8.16
N THR A 65 7.93 -8.74 -8.11
CA THR A 65 6.87 -9.74 -8.09
C THR A 65 6.05 -9.71 -9.37
N TYR A 66 6.59 -9.16 -10.46
CA TYR A 66 5.87 -9.03 -11.70
C TYR A 66 5.38 -10.41 -12.21
N GLY A 67 4.06 -10.61 -12.24
CA GLY A 67 3.44 -11.90 -12.60
C GLY A 67 3.40 -12.97 -11.50
N ALA A 68 3.84 -12.67 -10.28
CA ALA A 68 3.70 -13.58 -9.15
C ALA A 68 2.21 -13.67 -8.75
N ASP A 69 1.67 -14.89 -8.78
CA ASP A 69 0.45 -15.25 -8.06
C ASP A 69 0.53 -14.65 -6.64
N PRO A 70 -0.54 -14.06 -6.07
CA PRO A 70 -0.54 -13.58 -4.69
C PRO A 70 0.06 -14.58 -3.68
N ALA A 71 -0.02 -15.88 -3.97
CA ALA A 71 0.61 -16.94 -3.20
C ALA A 71 2.16 -16.94 -3.21
N HIS A 72 2.78 -16.30 -4.21
CA HIS A 72 4.22 -16.28 -4.49
C HIS A 72 4.82 -14.87 -4.44
N GLY A 73 4.07 -13.88 -3.95
CA GLY A 73 4.54 -12.49 -3.86
C GLY A 73 5.75 -12.26 -2.94
N SER A 74 6.17 -13.25 -2.16
CA SER A 74 7.38 -13.20 -1.34
C SER A 74 8.56 -13.98 -1.92
N ASP A 75 8.39 -14.64 -3.08
CA ASP A 75 9.41 -15.52 -3.66
C ASP A 75 10.68 -14.75 -4.05
N TRP A 76 10.53 -13.48 -4.45
CA TRP A 76 11.64 -12.60 -4.82
C TRP A 76 12.65 -12.36 -3.69
N ILE A 77 12.22 -12.46 -2.42
CA ILE A 77 13.06 -12.26 -1.24
C ILE A 77 13.25 -13.54 -0.43
N LEU A 78 12.36 -14.52 -0.53
CA LEU A 78 12.42 -15.72 0.32
C LEU A 78 12.88 -16.99 -0.41
N LYS A 79 12.93 -17.03 -1.75
CA LYS A 79 13.27 -18.25 -2.51
C LYS A 79 14.52 -18.08 -3.38
N ASN A 80 15.12 -19.23 -3.71
CA ASN A 80 16.23 -19.37 -4.67
C ASN A 80 17.46 -18.50 -4.38
N TRP A 81 17.83 -18.36 -3.11
CA TRP A 81 19.08 -17.71 -2.74
C TRP A 81 20.26 -18.58 -3.18
N VAL A 82 21.19 -17.98 -3.89
CA VAL A 82 22.45 -18.62 -4.31
C VAL A 82 23.58 -17.90 -3.60
N ASP A 83 24.40 -18.65 -2.85
CA ASP A 83 25.56 -18.12 -2.11
C ASP A 83 25.24 -16.93 -1.18
N GLY A 84 24.03 -16.87 -0.63
CA GLY A 84 23.61 -15.77 0.25
C GLY A 84 23.21 -14.48 -0.48
N VAL A 85 23.04 -14.54 -1.79
CA VAL A 85 22.55 -13.43 -2.62
C VAL A 85 21.12 -13.74 -3.07
N PRO A 86 20.17 -12.79 -2.91
CA PRO A 86 18.80 -12.94 -3.43
C PRO A 86 18.81 -12.96 -4.96
N THR A 87 17.76 -13.50 -5.59
CA THR A 87 17.67 -13.70 -7.04
C THR A 87 17.82 -12.43 -7.87
N LEU A 88 17.45 -11.27 -7.32
CA LEU A 88 17.58 -9.95 -7.95
C LEU A 88 18.94 -9.28 -7.69
N GLY A 89 19.81 -9.87 -6.87
CA GLY A 89 21.03 -9.21 -6.39
C GLY A 89 20.75 -8.23 -5.23
N TRP A 90 21.81 -7.87 -4.50
CA TRP A 90 21.69 -7.02 -3.31
C TRP A 90 21.33 -5.57 -3.61
N GLU A 91 21.74 -5.03 -4.76
CA GLU A 91 21.43 -3.64 -5.13
C GLU A 91 19.93 -3.44 -5.35
N ASP A 92 19.34 -4.23 -6.25
CA ASP A 92 17.92 -4.14 -6.57
C ASP A 92 17.06 -4.56 -5.37
N THR A 93 17.46 -5.60 -4.65
CA THR A 93 16.74 -6.05 -3.45
C THR A 93 16.72 -4.97 -2.37
N ALA A 94 17.85 -4.30 -2.13
CA ALA A 94 17.91 -3.20 -1.16
C ALA A 94 17.04 -2.03 -1.61
N ALA A 95 17.07 -1.67 -2.90
CA ALA A 95 16.23 -0.62 -3.47
C ALA A 95 14.73 -0.88 -3.20
N TYR A 96 14.24 -2.09 -3.48
CA TYR A 96 12.85 -2.45 -3.20
C TYR A 96 12.52 -2.55 -1.71
N LEU A 97 13.45 -3.03 -0.88
CA LEU A 97 13.26 -3.14 0.57
C LEU A 97 13.17 -1.76 1.26
N THR A 98 13.72 -0.71 0.65
CA THR A 98 13.59 0.65 1.19
C THR A 98 12.14 1.09 1.34
N ILE A 99 11.23 0.69 0.43
CA ILE A 99 9.83 1.12 0.43
C ILE A 99 9.09 0.69 1.72
N PRO A 100 9.00 -0.60 2.07
CA PRO A 100 8.33 -1.01 3.31
C PRO A 100 9.05 -0.48 4.56
N VAL A 101 10.39 -0.38 4.53
CA VAL A 101 11.16 0.13 5.67
C VAL A 101 10.83 1.61 5.94
N ILE A 102 10.85 2.45 4.90
CA ILE A 102 10.49 3.87 5.00
C ILE A 102 9.04 4.01 5.47
N LEU A 103 8.12 3.21 4.92
CA LEU A 103 6.71 3.24 5.29
C LEU A 103 6.50 2.88 6.77
N VAL A 104 7.13 1.81 7.27
CA VAL A 104 7.03 1.40 8.68
C VAL A 104 7.65 2.44 9.60
N ILE A 105 8.82 2.98 9.26
CA ILE A 105 9.46 4.05 10.05
C ILE A 105 8.58 5.29 10.08
N SER A 106 8.04 5.71 8.92
CA SER A 106 7.15 6.87 8.82
C SER A 106 5.87 6.68 9.64
N GLN A 107 5.29 5.48 9.62
CA GLN A 107 4.11 5.15 10.42
C GLN A 107 4.46 5.14 11.91
N PHE A 108 5.60 4.56 12.28
CA PHE A 108 6.06 4.56 13.66
C PHE A 108 6.23 5.97 14.22
N VAL A 109 6.90 6.86 13.47
CA VAL A 109 7.06 8.27 13.85
C VAL A 109 5.70 8.97 13.97
N SER A 110 4.78 8.75 13.02
CA SER A 110 3.44 9.32 13.06
C SER A 110 2.66 8.89 14.32
N MET A 111 2.77 7.62 14.73
CA MET A 111 2.15 7.10 15.95
C MET A 111 2.77 7.64 17.24
N GLN A 112 4.01 8.12 17.23
CA GLN A 112 4.63 8.75 18.41
C GLN A 112 4.32 10.25 18.51
N LEU A 113 3.95 10.88 17.39
CA LEU A 113 3.64 12.32 17.33
C LEU A 113 2.16 12.63 17.62
N MET A 114 1.25 11.69 17.37
CA MET A 114 -0.15 11.71 17.79
C MET A 114 -0.31 11.19 19.22
#